data_AF-H9FA42-F1
#
_entry.id   AF-H9FA42-F1
#
_cell.length_a   1.000
_cell.length_b   1.000
_cell.length_c   1.000
_cell.angle_alpha   90.00
_cell.angle_beta   90.00
_cell.angle_gamma   90.00
#
_symmetry.space_group_name_H-M   'P 1'
#
loop_
_entity.id
_entity.type
_entity.pdbx_description
1 polymer ?
#
loop_
_entity_poly.entity_id
_entity_poly.type
_entity_poly.pdbx_seq_one_letter_code
_entity_poly.pdbx_strand_id
1 'polypeptide(L)'
;KHLRTLEFKPYVIFIKPPSIERLRETRKNAKIISSRDDQGAAKPFTEEDFQEMIKSAQIMESQYGHLFDKIIINDDLTVAFNELKTTFDKLETETHWVPVSWLHS
;
A
#
# COMPACT_ATOMS: atom_id res chain seq x y z
N LYS A 1 20.06 -8.01 -7.78
CA LYS A 1 19.55 -7.47 -9.06
C LYS A 1 18.52 -6.39 -8.72
N HIS A 2 18.68 -5.18 -9.21
CA HIS A 2 17.74 -4.08 -8.94
C HIS A 2 16.50 -4.25 -9.84
N LEU A 3 15.29 -3.98 -9.31
CA LEU A 3 14.05 -4.06 -10.08
C LEU A 3 13.88 -2.88 -11.05
N ARG A 4 14.60 -1.78 -10.82
CA ARG A 4 14.52 -0.55 -11.62
C ARG A 4 15.41 -0.62 -12.86
N THR A 5 14.91 -1.30 -13.88
CA THR A 5 15.56 -1.46 -15.19
C THR A 5 14.59 -1.14 -16.32
N LEU A 6 15.08 -1.04 -17.55
CA LEU A 6 14.23 -0.90 -18.74
C LEU A 6 13.30 -2.07 -19.00
N GLU A 7 13.70 -3.25 -18.55
CA GLU A 7 12.91 -4.46 -18.77
C GLU A 7 11.69 -4.45 -17.84
N PHE A 8 11.90 -4.19 -16.55
CA PHE A 8 10.86 -4.32 -15.55
C PHE A 8 10.02 -3.07 -15.34
N LYS A 9 10.62 -1.88 -15.47
CA LYS A 9 9.98 -0.56 -15.29
C LYS A 9 8.94 -0.55 -14.15
N PRO A 10 9.33 -0.91 -12.92
CA PRO A 10 8.38 -1.13 -11.85
C PRO A 10 7.66 0.17 -11.49
N TYR A 11 6.34 0.08 -11.35
CA TYR A 11 5.51 1.14 -10.80
C TYR A 11 5.10 0.74 -9.38
N VAL A 12 5.59 1.48 -8.39
CA VAL A 12 5.45 1.16 -6.97
C VAL A 12 4.34 1.98 -6.34
N ILE A 13 3.26 1.31 -5.96
CA ILE A 13 2.13 1.91 -5.24
C ILE A 13 2.25 1.57 -3.76
N PHE A 14 2.33 2.60 -2.92
CA PHE A 14 2.29 2.43 -1.47
C PHE A 14 0.87 2.60 -0.95
N ILE A 15 0.32 1.54 -0.35
CA ILE A 15 -1.00 1.56 0.30
C ILE A 15 -0.81 1.98 1.75
N LYS A 16 -1.03 3.27 2.02
CA LYS A 16 -0.80 3.88 3.32
C LYS A 16 -2.02 3.68 4.22
N PRO A 17 -1.86 3.26 5.49
CA PRO A 17 -2.96 3.24 6.43
C PRO A 17 -3.51 4.66 6.65
N PRO A 18 -4.82 4.81 6.88
CA PRO A 18 -5.42 6.08 7.28
C PRO A 18 -5.03 6.40 8.73
N SER A 19 -5.58 7.48 9.30
CA SER A 19 -5.31 7.81 10.70
C SER A 19 -5.79 6.71 11.64
N ILE A 20 -5.24 6.68 12.85
CA ILE A 20 -5.59 5.65 13.84
C ILE A 20 -7.06 5.74 14.27
N GLU A 21 -7.62 6.95 14.36
CA GLU A 21 -9.03 7.18 14.62
C GLU A 21 -9.88 6.50 13.54
N ARG A 22 -9.45 6.63 12.29
CA ARG A 22 -10.13 6.03 11.16
C ARG A 22 -9.98 4.52 11.11
N LEU A 23 -8.81 3.98 11.46
CA LEU A 23 -8.60 2.54 11.65
C LEU A 23 -9.58 1.98 12.70
N ARG A 24 -9.75 2.68 13.83
CA ARG A 24 -10.70 2.29 14.88
C ARG A 24 -12.14 2.29 14.40
N GLU A 25 -12.57 3.28 13.61
CA GLU A 25 -13.93 3.30 13.05
C GLU A 25 -14.15 2.19 12.01
N THR A 26 -13.23 2.07 11.07
CA THR A 26 -13.41 1.25 9.86
C THR A 26 -13.12 -0.23 10.09
N ARG A 27 -12.23 -0.58 11.04
CA ARG A 27 -11.68 -1.94 11.18
C ARG A 27 -11.94 -2.61 12.52
N LYS A 28 -12.41 -1.88 13.54
CA LYS A 28 -12.78 -2.47 14.85
C LYS A 28 -14.03 -3.35 14.78
N ASN A 29 -14.96 -2.99 13.88
CA ASN A 29 -16.24 -3.70 13.69
C ASN A 29 -16.31 -4.46 12.37
N ALA A 30 -15.48 -4.10 11.40
CA ALA A 30 -15.41 -4.83 10.15
C ALA A 30 -14.70 -6.15 10.42
N LYS A 31 -15.25 -7.26 9.91
CA LYS A 31 -14.69 -8.62 9.96
C LYS A 31 -13.37 -8.75 9.15
N ILE A 32 -12.55 -7.71 9.15
CA ILE A 32 -11.29 -7.61 8.44
C ILE A 32 -10.25 -8.27 9.33
N ILE A 33 -9.71 -9.35 8.78
CA ILE A 33 -8.90 -10.33 9.48
C ILE A 33 -7.48 -9.78 9.57
N SER A 34 -6.93 -9.60 10.78
CA SER A 34 -5.51 -9.26 10.94
C SER A 34 -4.62 -10.48 10.70
N SER A 35 -5.05 -11.62 11.22
CA SER A 35 -4.46 -12.94 11.01
C SER A 35 -5.46 -14.04 11.38
N ARG A 36 -5.17 -15.29 10.97
CA ARG A 36 -5.90 -16.48 11.45
C ARG A 36 -5.07 -17.12 12.56
N ASP A 37 -5.72 -17.51 13.66
CA ASP A 37 -5.06 -18.28 14.71
C ASP A 37 -4.80 -19.74 14.26
N ASP A 38 -4.09 -20.51 15.08
CA ASP A 38 -3.76 -21.92 14.83
C ASP A 38 -5.01 -22.82 14.66
N GLN A 39 -6.20 -22.30 15.02
CA GLN A 39 -7.49 -22.98 14.86
C GLN A 39 -8.32 -22.41 13.69
N GLY A 40 -7.76 -21.50 12.90
CA GLY A 40 -8.36 -20.93 11.70
C GLY A 40 -9.41 -19.84 11.96
N ALA A 41 -9.60 -19.41 13.21
CA ALA A 41 -10.49 -18.33 13.57
C ALA A 41 -9.85 -16.96 13.23
N ALA A 42 -10.67 -16.05 12.70
CA ALA A 42 -10.23 -14.71 12.36
C ALA A 42 -9.98 -13.90 13.65
N LYS A 43 -8.74 -13.44 13.83
CA LYS A 43 -8.41 -12.49 14.89
C LYS A 43 -8.78 -11.07 14.42
N PRO A 44 -9.59 -10.32 15.18
CA PRO A 44 -9.82 -8.91 14.88
C PRO A 44 -8.52 -8.12 15.14
N PHE A 45 -8.40 -6.95 14.50
CA PHE A 45 -7.30 -6.02 14.80
C PHE A 45 -7.36 -5.56 16.26
N THR A 46 -6.21 -5.56 16.93
CA THR A 46 -6.03 -4.92 18.23
C THR A 46 -5.53 -3.48 18.07
N GLU A 47 -5.51 -2.72 19.17
CA GLU A 47 -4.97 -1.36 19.16
C GLU A 47 -3.47 -1.36 18.86
N GLU A 48 -2.73 -2.35 19.37
CA GLU A 48 -1.31 -2.55 19.10
C GLU A 48 -1.06 -2.80 17.61
N ASP A 49 -1.90 -3.61 16.95
CA ASP A 49 -1.81 -3.85 15.51
C ASP A 49 -1.95 -2.54 14.72
N PHE A 50 -2.85 -1.64 15.14
CA PHE A 50 -3.00 -0.33 14.49
C PHE A 50 -1.78 0.56 14.70
N GLN A 51 -1.24 0.62 15.93
CA GLN A 51 -0.04 1.39 16.23
C GLN A 51 1.17 0.90 15.42
N GLU A 52 1.33 -0.42 15.33
CA GLU A 52 2.39 -1.04 14.53
C GLU A 52 2.23 -0.71 13.04
N MET A 53 1.00 -0.75 12.52
CA MET A 53 0.69 -0.40 11.14
C MET A 53 1.07 1.06 10.83
N ILE A 54 0.70 2.00 11.69
CA ILE A 54 1.05 3.43 11.54
C ILE A 54 2.58 3.63 11.60
N LYS A 55 3.24 3.03 12.60
CA LYS A 55 4.69 3.14 12.77
C LYS A 55 5.43 2.57 11.56
N SER A 56 5.02 1.40 11.08
CA SER A 56 5.64 0.76 9.90
C SER A 56 5.46 1.60 8.65
N ALA A 57 4.28 2.22 8.48
CA ALA A 57 4.04 3.13 7.37
C ALA A 57 4.92 4.38 7.41
N GLN A 58 5.10 4.99 8.59
CA GLN A 58 6.00 6.14 8.77
C GLN A 58 7.45 5.79 8.44
N ILE A 59 7.92 4.62 8.88
CA ILE A 59 9.28 4.13 8.57
C ILE A 59 9.44 3.92 7.07
N MET A 60 8.46 3.27 6.42
CA MET A 60 8.49 3.04 4.97
C MET A 60 8.52 4.35 4.18
N GLU A 61 7.69 5.32 4.54
CA GLU A 61 7.64 6.63 3.86
C GLU A 61 8.95 7.42 4.06
N SER A 62 9.52 7.39 5.26
CA SER A 62 10.80 8.05 5.56
C SER A 62 11.98 7.43 4.80
N GLN A 63 12.09 6.10 4.78
CA GLN A 63 13.24 5.42 4.18
C GLN A 63 13.10 5.25 2.67
N TYR A 64 11.89 4.99 2.20
CA TYR A 64 11.62 4.52 0.84
C TYR A 64 10.61 5.39 0.09
N GLY A 65 10.15 6.51 0.65
CA GLY A 65 9.13 7.37 0.03
C GLY A 65 9.51 7.86 -1.37
N HIS A 66 10.80 8.15 -1.59
CA HIS A 66 11.36 8.48 -2.91
C HIS A 66 11.29 7.34 -3.92
N LEU A 67 10.91 6.13 -3.48
CA LEU A 67 10.75 4.97 -4.34
C LEU A 67 9.30 4.76 -4.81
N PHE A 68 8.33 5.47 -4.24
CA PHE A 68 6.90 5.30 -4.55
C PHE A 68 6.50 6.22 -5.70
N ASP A 69 5.84 5.64 -6.70
CA ASP A 69 5.27 6.40 -7.83
C ASP A 69 3.89 6.95 -7.48
N LYS A 70 3.18 6.27 -6.56
CA LYS A 70 1.89 6.72 -6.04
C LYS A 70 1.67 6.24 -4.62
N ILE A 71 0.97 7.07 -3.84
CA ILE A 71 0.46 6.73 -2.51
C ILE A 71 -1.07 6.71 -2.59
N ILE A 72 -1.68 5.65 -2.06
CA ILE A 72 -3.14 5.52 -1.91
C ILE A 72 -3.43 5.36 -0.43
N ILE A 73 -4.34 6.18 0.10
CA ILE A 73 -4.76 6.07 1.50
C ILE A 73 -5.88 5.03 1.61
N ASN A 74 -5.66 4.01 2.43
CA ASN A 74 -6.63 2.94 2.67
C ASN A 74 -7.71 3.35 3.69
N ASP A 75 -8.37 4.49 3.47
CA ASP A 75 -9.45 4.97 4.32
C ASP A 75 -10.73 4.17 4.08
N ASP A 76 -11.45 4.50 3.01
CA ASP A 76 -12.58 3.75 2.51
C ASP A 76 -12.08 2.68 1.53
N LEU A 77 -12.41 1.42 1.81
CA LEU A 77 -11.92 0.29 1.03
C LEU A 77 -12.39 0.34 -0.42
N THR A 78 -13.62 0.77 -0.67
CA THR A 78 -14.18 0.83 -2.02
C THR A 78 -13.52 1.94 -2.81
N VAL A 79 -13.32 3.10 -2.21
CA VAL A 79 -12.62 4.24 -2.85
C VAL A 79 -11.16 3.88 -3.13
N ALA A 80 -10.43 3.36 -2.14
CA ALA A 80 -9.02 2.98 -2.30
C ALA A 80 -8.85 1.88 -3.36
N PHE A 81 -9.75 0.90 -3.40
CA PHE A 81 -9.76 -0.14 -4.44
C PHE A 81 -10.03 0.44 -5.82
N ASN A 82 -11.02 1.31 -5.96
CA ASN A 82 -11.32 1.96 -7.25
C ASN A 82 -10.17 2.86 -7.72
N GLU A 83 -9.49 3.55 -6.81
CA GLU A 83 -8.30 4.33 -7.14
C GLU A 83 -7.15 3.44 -7.62
N LEU A 84 -6.92 2.31 -6.94
CA LEU A 84 -5.92 1.32 -7.34
C LEU A 84 -6.24 0.76 -8.74
N LYS A 85 -7.49 0.35 -8.97
CA LYS A 85 -7.95 -0.15 -10.27
C LYS A 85 -7.76 0.89 -11.37
N THR A 86 -8.21 2.13 -11.12
CA THR A 86 -8.05 3.22 -12.08
C THR A 86 -6.58 3.50 -12.40
N THR A 87 -5.70 3.42 -11.40
CA THR A 87 -4.27 3.58 -11.60
C THR A 87 -3.73 2.46 -12.48
N PHE A 88 -4.12 1.22 -12.21
CA PHE A 88 -3.73 0.06 -13.01
C PHE A 88 -4.19 0.18 -14.48
N ASP A 89 -5.46 0.52 -14.70
CA ASP A 89 -6.02 0.68 -16.06
C ASP A 89 -5.27 1.76 -16.87
N LYS A 90 -4.84 2.85 -16.21
CA LYS A 90 -3.98 3.87 -16.84
C LYS A 90 -2.59 3.36 -17.15
N LEU A 91 -1.98 2.59 -16.25
CA LEU A 91 -0.65 2.01 -16.48
C LEU A 91 -0.62 1.09 -17.71
N GLU A 92 -1.71 0.39 -17.98
CA GLU A 92 -1.83 -0.47 -19.17
C GLU A 92 -2.07 0.30 -20.48
N THR A 93 -2.68 1.48 -20.42
CA THR A 93 -3.17 2.20 -21.61
C THR A 93 -2.35 3.45 -21.96
N GLU A 94 -1.69 4.07 -20.98
CA GLU A 94 -0.97 5.32 -21.14
C GLU A 94 0.56 5.10 -21.18
N THR A 95 1.28 6.01 -21.82
CA THR A 95 2.75 5.98 -21.82
C THR A 95 3.30 6.63 -20.55
N HIS A 96 4.27 5.99 -19.90
CA HIS A 96 4.86 6.44 -18.64
C HIS A 96 6.35 6.75 -18.79
N TRP A 97 6.80 7.78 -18.08
CA TRP A 97 8.21 8.16 -18.02
C TRP A 97 8.98 7.25 -17.09
N VAL A 98 10.18 6.84 -17.52
CA VAL A 98 11.16 6.19 -16.66
C VAL A 98 12.45 6.99 -16.64
N PRO A 99 13.18 7.05 -15.51
CA PRO A 99 14.47 7.70 -15.45
C PRO A 99 15.45 7.14 -16.48
N VAL A 100 16.23 8.02 -17.13
CA VAL A 100 17.30 7.63 -18.07
C VAL A 100 18.32 6.71 -17.41
N SER A 101 18.55 6.84 -16.09
CA SER A 101 19.44 5.96 -15.34
C SER A 101 19.04 4.48 -15.39
N TRP A 102 17.76 4.17 -15.67
CA TRP A 102 17.29 2.78 -15.80
C TRP A 102 17.75 2.15 -17.12
N LEU A 103 18.23 2.94 -18.09
CA LEU A 103 18.76 2.45 -19.38
C LEU A 103 20.09 1.71 -19.27
N HIS A 104 20.79 1.90 -18.16
CA HIS A 104 22.18 1.43 -17.99
C HIS A 104 22.32 0.42 -16.84
N SER A 105 21.22 -0.07 -16.26
CA SER A 105 21.20 -1.07 -15.17
C SER A 105 20.97 -2.50 -15.66
#